data_AF-A0ABD1I3Y7-F1
#
_entry.id   AF-A0ABD1I3Y7-F1
#
_cell.length_a   1.000
_cell.length_b   1.000
_cell.length_c   1.000
_cell.angle_alpha   90.00
_cell.angle_beta   90.00
_cell.angle_gamma   90.00
#
_symmetry.space_group_name_H-M   'P 1'
#
loop_
_entity.id
_entity.type
_entity.pdbx_description
1 polymer ?
#
loop_
_entity_poly.entity_id
_entity_poly.type
_entity_poly.pdbx_seq_one_letter_code
_entity_poly.pdbx_strand_id
1 'polypeptide(L)'
;MAKMDTHQHLLKILQALDRVCLSLDSPDCDASAIELLLELRTASSSILAANPSHFSLSQRLSHLADAAQELHDSKPSSRGIVSFVTRRLRSHEVSRLASEAESELHALIDCEILSNLTKTLSSVPRSGAKSSDEDEVFDGISALQERLSRGFDMNLQDLVLKSGVFSQLQGVLCNPGFPIRVREMAAVTMKELVLFNKDVFVTAVLIGGSVKAIVSMSSVCSLQVVSALIRAIKSPLVDEMRICAESRRSWGICRRRRQR
;
A
#
# COMPACT_ATOMS: atom_id res chain seq x y z
N MET A 1 -23.18 2.15 20.17
CA MET A 1 -22.63 2.64 18.89
C MET A 1 -21.42 1.79 18.57
N ALA A 2 -21.49 0.99 17.50
CA ALA A 2 -20.36 0.18 17.06
C ALA A 2 -19.26 1.14 16.58
N LYS A 3 -18.08 1.06 17.22
CA LYS A 3 -16.88 1.77 16.79
C LYS A 3 -16.47 1.14 15.45
N MET A 4 -16.98 1.70 14.36
CA MET A 4 -16.61 1.21 13.03
C MET A 4 -15.08 1.36 12.91
N ASP A 5 -14.42 0.33 12.43
CA ASP A 5 -12.96 0.27 12.41
C ASP A 5 -12.43 1.47 11.60
N THR A 6 -11.37 2.12 12.07
CA THR A 6 -10.76 3.28 11.41
C THR A 6 -10.39 2.93 9.98
N HIS A 7 -9.93 1.70 9.74
CA HIS A 7 -9.66 1.16 8.42
C HIS A 7 -10.90 1.22 7.50
N GLN A 8 -12.04 0.74 7.97
CA GLN A 8 -13.29 0.71 7.19
C GLN A 8 -13.79 2.13 6.86
N HIS A 9 -13.55 3.10 7.73
CA HIS A 9 -13.88 4.50 7.46
C HIS A 9 -13.01 5.08 6.35
N LEU A 10 -11.70 4.88 6.41
CA LEU A 10 -10.78 5.37 5.38
C LEU A 10 -11.13 4.80 4.00
N LEU A 11 -11.48 3.50 3.93
CA LEU A 11 -11.94 2.88 2.69
C LEU A 11 -13.23 3.51 2.14
N LYS A 12 -14.18 3.87 3.02
CA LYS A 12 -15.41 4.57 2.61
C LYS A 12 -15.12 5.97 2.08
N ILE A 13 -14.19 6.70 2.70
CA ILE A 13 -13.78 8.03 2.24
C ILE A 13 -13.12 7.93 0.86
N LEU A 14 -12.22 6.95 0.66
CA LEU A 14 -11.59 6.69 -0.64
C LEU A 14 -12.63 6.38 -1.72
N GLN A 15 -13.56 5.45 -1.47
CA GLN A 15 -14.63 5.12 -2.43
C GLN A 15 -15.52 6.33 -2.77
N ALA A 16 -15.77 7.21 -1.81
CA ALA A 16 -16.53 8.43 -2.05
C ALA A 16 -15.72 9.43 -2.89
N LEU A 17 -14.42 9.58 -2.61
CA LEU A 17 -13.52 10.42 -3.41
C LEU A 17 -13.43 9.92 -4.85
N ASP A 18 -13.27 8.61 -5.07
CA ASP A 18 -13.24 8.02 -6.41
C ASP A 18 -14.50 8.35 -7.22
N ARG A 19 -15.68 8.27 -6.58
CA ARG A 19 -16.95 8.64 -7.21
C ARG A 19 -17.01 10.13 -7.58
N VAL A 20 -16.48 10.99 -6.72
CA VAL A 20 -16.39 12.43 -6.98
C VAL A 20 -15.46 12.68 -8.17
N CYS A 21 -14.26 12.08 -8.18
CA CYS A 21 -13.30 12.21 -9.29
C CYS A 21 -13.90 11.74 -10.62
N LEU A 22 -14.51 10.55 -10.65
CA LEU A 22 -15.20 10.02 -11.83
C LEU A 22 -16.31 10.95 -12.33
N SER A 23 -17.02 11.59 -11.40
CA SER A 23 -18.07 12.53 -11.75
C SER A 23 -17.47 13.81 -12.35
N LEU A 24 -16.39 14.35 -11.77
CA LEU A 24 -15.70 15.56 -12.25
C LEU A 24 -15.10 15.43 -13.65
N ASP A 25 -14.76 14.21 -14.09
CA ASP A 25 -14.28 13.95 -15.45
C ASP A 25 -15.39 13.96 -16.51
N SER A 26 -16.66 13.97 -16.10
CA SER A 26 -17.82 14.04 -17.01
C SER A 26 -18.08 15.47 -17.50
N PRO A 27 -18.33 15.69 -18.81
CA PRO A 27 -18.60 17.02 -19.37
C PRO A 27 -19.90 17.68 -18.88
N ASP A 28 -20.84 16.90 -18.32
CA ASP A 28 -22.10 17.38 -17.72
C ASP A 28 -22.01 17.61 -16.20
N CYS A 29 -20.80 17.56 -15.64
CA CYS A 29 -20.59 17.65 -14.21
C CYS A 29 -20.55 19.10 -13.75
N ASP A 30 -21.46 19.49 -12.86
CA ASP A 30 -21.35 20.80 -12.22
C ASP A 30 -21.94 20.85 -10.79
N ALA A 31 -23.16 20.36 -10.53
CA ALA A 31 -23.78 20.53 -9.19
C ALA A 31 -23.67 19.29 -8.28
N SER A 32 -23.95 18.10 -8.82
CA SER A 32 -24.06 16.88 -8.02
C SER A 32 -22.72 16.40 -7.45
N ALA A 33 -21.61 16.51 -8.19
CA ALA A 33 -20.29 16.10 -7.68
C ALA A 33 -19.78 17.01 -6.55
N ILE A 34 -20.12 18.29 -6.60
CA ILE A 34 -19.73 19.26 -5.57
C ILE A 34 -20.55 19.04 -4.30
N GLU A 35 -21.84 18.77 -4.44
CA GLU A 35 -22.70 18.36 -3.32
C GLU A 35 -22.15 17.09 -2.64
N LEU A 36 -21.79 16.06 -3.42
CA LEU A 36 -21.15 14.85 -2.89
C LEU A 36 -19.81 15.11 -2.20
N LEU A 37 -19.02 16.07 -2.70
CA LEU A 37 -17.74 16.46 -2.10
C LEU A 37 -17.93 17.22 -0.78
N LEU A 38 -18.94 18.09 -0.70
CA LEU A 38 -19.32 18.79 0.53
C LEU A 38 -19.91 17.82 1.58
N GLU A 39 -20.70 16.84 1.15
CA GLU A 39 -21.14 15.72 1.99
C GLU A 39 -19.95 14.89 2.50
N LEU A 40 -18.98 14.58 1.62
CA LEU A 40 -17.77 13.87 2.00
C LEU A 40 -16.96 14.65 3.04
N ARG A 41 -16.77 15.96 2.83
CA ARG A 41 -16.09 16.87 3.76
C ARG A 41 -16.77 16.87 5.13
N THR A 42 -18.09 17.03 5.17
CA THR A 42 -18.84 17.08 6.43
C THR A 42 -18.81 15.73 7.15
N ALA A 43 -19.03 14.63 6.43
CA ALA A 43 -18.98 13.28 6.99
C ALA A 43 -17.58 12.90 7.50
N SER A 44 -16.51 13.30 6.79
CA SER A 44 -15.14 12.97 7.17
C SER A 44 -14.59 13.89 8.28
N SER A 45 -15.01 15.16 8.34
CA SER A 45 -14.44 16.17 9.25
C SER A 45 -14.43 15.77 10.72
N SER A 46 -15.55 15.24 11.25
CA SER A 46 -15.65 14.83 12.65
C SER A 46 -14.77 13.61 12.98
N ILE A 47 -14.53 12.74 11.99
CA ILE A 47 -13.82 11.46 12.15
C ILE A 47 -12.31 11.66 11.99
N LEU A 48 -11.92 12.50 11.02
CA LEU A 48 -10.53 12.87 10.78
C LEU A 48 -10.02 13.83 11.87
N ALA A 49 -10.85 14.74 12.38
CA ALA A 49 -10.46 15.65 13.48
C ALA A 49 -10.20 14.93 14.81
N ALA A 50 -10.78 13.74 15.01
CA ALA A 50 -10.55 12.95 16.22
C ALA A 50 -9.13 12.36 16.29
N ASN A 51 -8.39 12.31 15.18
CA ASN A 51 -7.05 11.73 15.09
C ASN A 51 -6.04 12.78 14.63
N PRO A 52 -5.02 13.13 15.44
CA PRO A 52 -4.00 14.12 15.06
C PRO A 52 -3.26 13.79 13.75
N SER A 53 -3.11 12.50 13.43
CA SER A 53 -2.48 12.01 12.20
C SER A 53 -3.31 12.24 10.94
N HIS A 54 -4.60 12.54 11.07
CA HIS A 54 -5.54 12.69 9.93
C HIS A 54 -5.90 14.15 9.66
N PHE A 55 -5.33 15.08 10.43
CA PHE A 55 -5.58 16.51 10.29
C PHE A 55 -5.19 17.03 8.89
N SER A 56 -4.07 16.56 8.35
CA SER A 56 -3.61 16.90 7.00
C SER A 56 -4.61 16.49 5.93
N LEU A 57 -5.18 15.28 6.02
CA LEU A 57 -6.21 14.81 5.09
C LEU A 57 -7.48 15.66 5.18
N SER A 58 -7.92 16.00 6.40
CA SER A 58 -9.07 16.89 6.61
C SER A 58 -8.87 18.26 5.96
N GLN A 59 -7.66 18.82 6.10
CA GLN A 59 -7.28 20.06 5.46
C GLN A 59 -7.27 19.94 3.92
N ARG A 60 -6.71 18.86 3.36
CA ARG A 60 -6.71 18.60 1.91
C ARG A 60 -8.09 18.44 1.32
N LEU A 61 -8.97 17.67 1.99
CA LEU A 61 -10.36 17.51 1.56
C LEU A 61 -11.11 18.84 1.61
N SER A 62 -10.81 19.70 2.59
CA SER A 62 -11.39 21.05 2.66
C SER A 62 -10.89 21.92 1.50
N HIS A 63 -9.59 21.95 1.21
CA HIS A 63 -9.05 22.68 0.06
C HIS A 63 -9.60 22.18 -1.27
N LEU A 64 -9.76 20.86 -1.43
CA LEU A 64 -10.37 20.27 -2.61
C LEU A 64 -11.83 20.72 -2.78
N ALA A 65 -12.60 20.73 -1.68
CA ALA A 65 -13.99 21.20 -1.68
C ALA A 65 -14.09 22.67 -2.09
N ASP A 66 -13.25 23.52 -1.50
CA ASP A 66 -13.25 24.95 -1.78
C ASP A 66 -12.84 25.21 -3.25
N ALA A 67 -11.82 24.51 -3.77
CA ALA A 67 -11.39 24.62 -5.17
C ALA A 67 -12.45 24.13 -6.17
N ALA A 68 -13.16 23.05 -5.85
CA ALA A 68 -14.25 22.54 -6.68
C ALA A 68 -15.45 23.50 -6.70
N GLN A 69 -15.80 24.07 -5.55
CA GLN A 69 -16.85 25.10 -5.44
C GLN A 69 -16.49 26.35 -6.24
N GLU A 70 -15.26 26.85 -6.13
CA GLU A 70 -14.78 27.99 -6.91
C GLU A 70 -14.80 27.75 -8.42
N LEU A 71 -14.50 26.52 -8.85
CA LEU A 71 -14.58 26.10 -10.25
C LEU A 71 -16.03 26.21 -10.75
N HIS A 72 -17.00 25.75 -9.96
CA HIS A 72 -18.42 25.81 -10.31
C HIS A 72 -18.99 27.23 -10.31
N ASP A 73 -18.64 28.03 -9.30
CA ASP A 73 -19.13 29.41 -9.20
C ASP A 73 -18.54 30.31 -10.30
N SER A 74 -17.41 29.90 -10.89
CA SER A 74 -16.78 30.56 -12.05
C SER A 74 -17.43 30.25 -13.40
N LYS A 75 -18.63 29.67 -13.42
CA LYS A 75 -19.42 29.44 -14.65
C LYS A 75 -19.48 30.71 -15.53
N PRO A 76 -19.23 30.58 -16.84
CA PRO A 76 -18.95 31.72 -17.68
C PRO A 76 -20.20 32.54 -17.94
N SER A 77 -20.32 33.70 -17.28
CA SER A 77 -21.21 34.77 -17.74
C SER A 77 -20.69 35.46 -19.01
N SER A 78 -19.40 35.27 -19.36
CA SER A 78 -18.80 35.79 -20.61
C SER A 78 -17.98 34.72 -21.35
N ARG A 79 -18.24 34.60 -22.66
CA ARG A 79 -17.52 33.72 -23.60
C ARG A 79 -16.18 34.39 -23.96
N GLY A 80 -15.09 34.01 -23.29
CA GLY A 80 -13.76 34.53 -23.56
C GLY A 80 -12.67 33.46 -23.45
N ILE A 81 -11.57 33.61 -24.18
CA ILE A 81 -10.41 32.70 -24.13
C ILE A 81 -9.81 32.68 -22.71
N VAL A 82 -9.86 33.82 -22.01
CA VAL A 82 -9.41 33.95 -20.61
C VAL A 82 -10.24 33.06 -19.68
N SER A 83 -11.58 33.04 -19.81
CA SER A 83 -12.44 32.19 -18.98
C SER A 83 -12.26 30.70 -19.26
N PHE A 84 -11.88 30.34 -20.49
CA PHE A 84 -11.52 28.97 -20.84
C PHE A 84 -10.18 28.53 -20.21
N VAL A 85 -9.15 29.39 -20.26
CA VAL A 85 -7.83 29.09 -19.67
C VAL A 85 -7.93 29.01 -18.14
N THR A 86 -8.62 29.93 -17.48
CA THR A 86 -8.82 29.88 -16.02
C THR A 86 -9.59 28.64 -15.58
N ARG A 87 -10.63 28.23 -16.33
CA ARG A 87 -11.35 26.98 -16.06
C ARG A 87 -10.45 25.74 -16.17
N ARG A 88 -9.59 25.67 -17.19
CA ARG A 88 -8.64 24.54 -17.35
C ARG A 88 -7.60 24.50 -16.23
N LEU A 89 -7.06 25.65 -15.84
CA LEU A 89 -6.10 25.73 -14.74
C LEU A 89 -6.72 25.28 -13.41
N ARG A 90 -7.95 25.73 -13.13
CA ARG A 90 -8.70 25.32 -11.93
C ARG A 90 -9.10 23.84 -11.95
N SER A 91 -9.50 23.31 -13.11
CA SER A 91 -9.77 21.88 -13.27
C SER A 91 -8.51 21.03 -13.02
N HIS A 92 -7.36 21.47 -13.52
CA HIS A 92 -6.07 20.83 -13.22
C HIS A 92 -5.73 20.92 -11.72
N GLU A 93 -6.01 22.05 -11.08
CA GLU A 93 -5.81 22.22 -9.64
C GLU A 93 -6.69 21.27 -8.81
N VAL A 94 -7.97 21.12 -9.16
CA VAL A 94 -8.89 20.16 -8.53
C VAL A 94 -8.39 18.73 -8.72
N SER A 95 -7.99 18.35 -9.93
CA SER A 95 -7.43 17.02 -10.21
C SER A 95 -6.14 16.75 -9.41
N ARG A 96 -5.25 17.74 -9.31
CA ARG A 96 -4.03 17.66 -8.49
C ARG A 96 -4.37 17.46 -7.01
N LEU A 97 -5.27 18.28 -6.46
CA LEU A 97 -5.67 18.18 -5.05
C LEU A 97 -6.38 16.85 -4.74
N ALA A 98 -7.18 16.33 -5.68
CA ALA A 98 -7.82 15.03 -5.55
C ALA A 98 -6.78 13.90 -5.51
N SER A 99 -5.81 13.92 -6.43
CA SER A 99 -4.71 12.95 -6.44
C SER A 99 -3.85 13.00 -5.16
N GLU A 100 -3.61 14.20 -4.63
CA GLU A 100 -2.90 14.35 -3.35
C GLU A 100 -3.71 13.79 -2.17
N ALA A 101 -5.03 14.03 -2.13
CA ALA A 101 -5.90 13.49 -1.09
C ALA A 101 -6.01 11.96 -1.17
N GLU A 102 -6.10 11.40 -2.38
CA GLU A 102 -6.13 9.97 -2.64
C GLU A 102 -4.82 9.29 -2.19
N SER A 103 -3.67 9.89 -2.54
CA SER A 103 -2.35 9.40 -2.12
C SER A 103 -2.20 9.40 -0.59
N GLU A 104 -2.67 10.45 0.08
CA GLU A 104 -2.65 10.52 1.54
C GLU A 104 -3.60 9.49 2.19
N LEU A 105 -4.80 9.29 1.62
CA LEU A 105 -5.73 8.25 2.05
C LEU A 105 -5.09 6.86 1.97
N HIS A 106 -4.43 6.53 0.87
CA HIS A 106 -3.72 5.27 0.73
C HIS A 106 -2.61 5.10 1.76
N ALA A 107 -1.82 6.15 2.03
CA ALA A 107 -0.79 6.11 3.05
C ALA A 107 -1.36 5.85 4.46
N LEU A 108 -2.50 6.45 4.79
CA LEU A 108 -3.19 6.22 6.07
C LEU A 108 -3.78 4.81 6.17
N ILE A 109 -4.36 4.30 5.08
CA ILE A 109 -4.86 2.92 5.00
C ILE A 109 -3.70 1.94 5.25
N ASP A 110 -2.56 2.16 4.61
CA ASP A 110 -1.36 1.33 4.77
C ASP A 110 -0.85 1.37 6.22
N CYS A 111 -0.84 2.55 6.86
CA CYS A 111 -0.53 2.71 8.28
C CYS A 111 -1.45 1.89 9.16
N GLU A 112 -2.75 1.91 8.88
CA GLU A 112 -3.75 1.22 9.69
C GLU A 112 -3.67 -0.31 9.51
N ILE A 113 -3.50 -0.80 8.28
CA ILE A 113 -3.29 -2.24 8.00
C ILE A 113 -2.11 -2.76 8.83
N LEU A 114 -0.97 -2.07 8.78
CA LEU A 114 0.24 -2.51 9.46
C LEU A 114 0.17 -2.34 10.98
N SER A 115 -0.43 -1.25 11.46
CA SER A 115 -0.69 -1.01 12.87
C SER A 115 -1.58 -2.08 13.48
N ASN A 116 -2.70 -2.40 12.83
CA ASN A 116 -3.64 -3.40 13.32
C ASN A 116 -3.04 -4.79 13.26
N LEU A 117 -2.40 -5.17 12.16
CA LEU A 117 -1.70 -6.46 12.06
C LEU A 117 -0.61 -6.61 13.13
N THR A 118 0.20 -5.58 13.38
CA THR A 118 1.26 -5.62 14.39
C THR A 118 0.69 -5.80 15.80
N LYS A 119 -0.43 -5.12 16.12
CA LYS A 119 -1.13 -5.27 17.40
C LYS A 119 -1.68 -6.68 17.55
N THR A 120 -2.38 -7.21 16.54
CA THR A 120 -2.95 -8.56 16.55
C THR A 120 -1.87 -9.61 16.72
N LEU A 121 -0.78 -9.55 15.95
CA LEU A 121 0.34 -10.49 16.09
C LEU A 121 1.02 -10.43 17.47
N SER A 122 1.00 -9.26 18.12
CA SER A 122 1.58 -9.08 19.46
C SER A 122 0.65 -9.56 20.57
N SER A 123 -0.67 -9.55 20.36
CA SER A 123 -1.67 -9.97 21.34
C SER A 123 -1.97 -11.47 21.31
N VAL A 124 -1.70 -12.16 20.20
CA VAL A 124 -2.01 -13.60 20.08
C VAL A 124 -1.16 -14.43 21.05
N PRO A 125 -1.78 -15.23 21.94
CA PRO A 125 -1.05 -16.09 22.86
C PRO A 125 -0.19 -17.11 22.11
N ARG A 126 1.08 -17.26 22.54
CA ARG A 126 2.04 -18.22 21.95
C ARG A 126 1.68 -19.70 22.19
N SER A 127 0.66 -19.97 23.00
CA SER A 127 0.20 -21.28 23.42
C SER A 127 -1.33 -21.26 23.49
N GLY A 128 -1.99 -21.92 22.53
CA GLY A 128 -3.45 -22.08 22.52
C GLY A 128 -4.21 -20.83 22.08
N ALA A 129 -3.93 -20.34 20.87
CA ALA A 129 -4.78 -19.34 20.21
C ALA A 129 -6.22 -19.86 20.14
N LYS A 130 -7.20 -19.01 20.47
CA LYS A 130 -8.60 -19.34 20.22
C LYS A 130 -8.85 -19.20 18.72
N SER A 131 -9.86 -19.89 18.19
CA SER A 131 -10.22 -19.77 16.75
C SER A 131 -10.46 -18.32 16.32
N SER A 132 -11.05 -17.50 17.20
CA SER A 132 -11.27 -16.07 16.95
C SER A 132 -9.98 -15.27 16.77
N ASP A 133 -8.90 -15.63 17.48
CA ASP A 133 -7.61 -14.95 17.37
C ASP A 133 -6.93 -15.31 16.04
N GLU A 134 -7.15 -16.54 15.55
CA GLU A 134 -6.66 -17.00 14.25
C GLU A 134 -7.32 -16.26 13.10
N ASP A 135 -8.64 -16.06 13.17
CA ASP A 135 -9.42 -15.34 12.16
C ASP A 135 -8.97 -13.87 12.05
N GLU A 136 -8.74 -13.19 13.17
CA GLU A 136 -8.23 -11.80 13.16
C GLU A 136 -6.83 -11.69 12.54
N VAL A 137 -5.94 -12.66 12.84
CA VAL A 137 -4.62 -12.73 12.19
C VAL A 137 -4.77 -13.00 10.70
N PHE A 138 -5.71 -13.85 10.32
CA PHE A 138 -5.98 -14.19 8.92
C PHE A 138 -6.43 -12.97 8.13
N ASP A 139 -7.37 -12.20 8.67
CA ASP A 139 -7.89 -10.98 8.05
C ASP A 139 -6.79 -9.92 7.91
N GLY A 140 -6.00 -9.69 8.97
CA GLY A 140 -4.89 -8.75 8.94
C GLY A 140 -3.80 -9.13 7.93
N ILE A 141 -3.44 -10.41 7.86
CA ILE A 141 -2.47 -10.91 6.87
C ILE A 141 -3.04 -10.77 5.45
N SER A 142 -4.32 -11.09 5.25
CA SER A 142 -4.97 -11.01 3.94
C SER A 142 -5.03 -9.57 3.42
N ALA A 143 -5.34 -8.60 4.28
CA ALA A 143 -5.33 -7.18 3.93
C ALA A 143 -3.92 -6.72 3.49
N LEU A 144 -2.86 -7.16 4.19
CA LEU A 144 -1.49 -6.87 3.78
C LEU A 144 -1.13 -7.54 2.45
N GLN A 145 -1.51 -8.80 2.24
CA GLN A 145 -1.26 -9.50 0.97
C GLN A 145 -1.96 -8.81 -0.21
N GLU A 146 -3.22 -8.40 -0.04
CA GLU A 146 -3.95 -7.63 -1.04
C GLU A 146 -3.20 -6.34 -1.36
N ARG A 147 -2.74 -5.62 -0.34
CA ARG A 147 -2.00 -4.37 -0.53
C ARG A 147 -0.67 -4.57 -1.27
N LEU A 148 0.07 -5.65 -0.95
CA LEU A 148 1.32 -6.00 -1.64
C LEU A 148 1.08 -6.37 -3.11
N SER A 149 -0.07 -6.98 -3.43
CA SER A 149 -0.41 -7.38 -4.80
C SER A 149 -0.61 -6.21 -5.77
N ARG A 150 -0.85 -5.00 -5.24
CA ARG A 150 -1.03 -3.76 -6.04
C ARG A 150 0.29 -3.23 -6.64
N GLY A 151 1.42 -3.83 -6.30
CA GLY A 151 2.74 -3.48 -6.84
C GLY A 151 3.60 -2.68 -5.86
N PHE A 152 4.85 -2.44 -6.26
CA PHE A 152 5.87 -1.84 -5.42
C PHE A 152 5.55 -0.39 -5.03
N ASP A 153 5.75 -0.08 -3.75
CA ASP A 153 5.56 1.25 -3.16
C ASP A 153 6.66 1.49 -2.10
N MET A 154 7.44 2.56 -2.31
CA MET A 154 8.55 2.92 -1.43
C MET A 154 8.08 3.35 -0.03
N ASN A 155 6.93 4.02 0.08
CA ASN A 155 6.38 4.45 1.36
C ASN A 155 5.87 3.25 2.15
N LEU A 156 5.19 2.32 1.49
CA LEU A 156 4.76 1.07 2.12
C LEU A 156 5.97 0.26 2.61
N GLN A 157 7.04 0.18 1.83
CA GLN A 157 8.26 -0.49 2.26
C GLN A 157 8.83 0.11 3.56
N ASP A 158 9.00 1.42 3.60
CA ASP A 158 9.50 2.14 4.78
C ASP A 158 8.60 1.89 6.00
N LEU A 159 7.29 1.88 5.79
CA LEU A 159 6.31 1.62 6.83
C LEU A 159 6.34 0.16 7.33
N VAL A 160 6.52 -0.83 6.43
CA VAL A 160 6.73 -2.25 6.80
C VAL A 160 7.98 -2.40 7.66
N LEU A 161 9.06 -1.69 7.31
CA LEU A 161 10.32 -1.74 8.07
C LEU A 161 10.16 -1.07 9.44
N LYS A 162 9.52 0.11 9.51
CA LYS A 162 9.30 0.87 10.74
C LYS A 162 8.35 0.17 11.72
N SER A 163 7.29 -0.45 11.20
CA SER A 163 6.31 -1.17 12.03
C SER A 163 6.87 -2.45 12.64
N GLY A 164 7.93 -3.03 12.05
CA GLY A 164 8.49 -4.29 12.50
C GLY A 164 7.59 -5.50 12.19
N VAL A 165 6.57 -5.33 11.35
CA VAL A 165 5.62 -6.40 10.98
C VAL A 165 6.33 -7.62 10.41
N PHE A 166 7.43 -7.42 9.66
CA PHE A 166 8.22 -8.52 9.10
C PHE A 166 8.79 -9.42 10.20
N SER A 167 9.35 -8.82 11.26
CA SER A 167 9.91 -9.54 12.40
C SER A 167 8.83 -10.31 13.17
N GLN A 168 7.63 -9.73 13.29
CA GLN A 168 6.49 -10.39 13.92
C GLN A 168 6.02 -11.59 13.10
N LEU A 169 5.86 -11.43 11.78
CA LEU A 169 5.51 -12.53 10.87
C LEU A 169 6.56 -13.66 10.90
N GLN A 170 7.84 -13.30 10.95
CA GLN A 170 8.93 -14.26 11.11
C GLN A 170 8.84 -14.99 12.44
N GLY A 171 8.54 -14.28 13.54
CA GLY A 171 8.33 -14.89 14.86
C GLY A 171 7.18 -15.90 14.87
N VAL A 172 6.06 -15.57 14.21
CA VAL A 172 4.92 -16.48 14.04
C VAL A 172 5.31 -17.70 13.22
N LEU A 173 5.97 -17.50 12.08
CA LEU A 173 6.41 -18.59 11.20
C LEU A 173 7.37 -19.56 11.90
N CYS A 174 8.33 -19.03 12.66
CA CYS A 174 9.38 -19.80 13.31
C CYS A 174 8.92 -20.49 14.61
N ASN A 175 7.80 -20.08 15.20
CA ASN A 175 7.29 -20.67 16.43
C ASN A 175 6.29 -21.82 16.11
N PRO A 176 6.62 -23.08 16.45
CA PRO A 176 5.73 -24.22 16.19
C PRO A 176 4.48 -24.24 17.08
N GLY A 177 4.39 -23.38 18.10
CA GLY A 177 3.19 -23.21 18.93
C GLY A 177 2.02 -22.55 18.20
N PHE A 178 2.26 -21.93 17.04
CA PHE A 178 1.18 -21.41 16.19
C PHE A 178 0.58 -22.52 15.30
N PRO A 179 -0.74 -22.45 15.03
CA PRO A 179 -1.40 -23.33 14.08
C PRO A 179 -0.73 -23.33 12.71
N ILE A 180 -0.70 -24.49 12.04
CA ILE A 180 -0.05 -24.63 10.73
C ILE A 180 -0.61 -23.65 9.68
N ARG A 181 -1.92 -23.41 9.69
CA ARG A 181 -2.58 -22.46 8.76
C ARG A 181 -2.04 -21.03 8.90
N VAL A 182 -1.91 -20.54 10.14
CA VAL A 182 -1.38 -19.20 10.42
C VAL A 182 0.08 -19.11 10.00
N ARG A 183 0.87 -20.16 10.25
CA ARG A 183 2.28 -20.23 9.84
C ARG A 183 2.44 -20.27 8.31
N GLU A 184 1.56 -20.97 7.60
CA GLU A 184 1.53 -20.99 6.14
C GLU A 184 1.18 -19.62 5.56
N MET A 185 0.20 -18.92 6.13
CA MET A 185 -0.14 -17.55 5.73
C MET A 185 1.02 -16.59 5.95
N ALA A 186 1.68 -16.68 7.10
CA ALA A 186 2.90 -15.91 7.35
C ALA A 186 3.98 -16.24 6.29
N ALA A 187 4.19 -17.51 5.94
CA ALA A 187 5.14 -17.92 4.90
C ALA A 187 4.81 -17.32 3.53
N VAL A 188 3.52 -17.34 3.14
CA VAL A 188 3.06 -16.74 1.88
C VAL A 188 3.30 -15.23 1.88
N THR A 189 2.98 -14.54 2.98
CA THR A 189 3.22 -13.09 3.10
C THR A 189 4.69 -12.74 3.07
N MET A 190 5.55 -13.52 3.74
CA MET A 190 7.00 -13.33 3.65
C MET A 190 7.51 -13.49 2.22
N LYS A 191 6.95 -14.43 1.46
CA LYS A 191 7.24 -14.57 0.02
C LYS A 191 6.75 -13.36 -0.77
N GLU A 192 5.54 -12.87 -0.54
CA GLU A 192 5.04 -11.65 -1.20
C GLU A 192 5.92 -10.43 -0.88
N LEU A 193 6.39 -10.29 0.37
CA LEU A 193 7.33 -9.22 0.75
C LEU A 193 8.66 -9.33 0.00
N VAL A 194 9.19 -10.55 -0.15
CA VAL A 194 10.40 -10.78 -0.98
C VAL A 194 10.17 -10.42 -2.45
N LEU A 195 8.99 -10.73 -3.00
CA LEU A 195 8.66 -10.35 -4.38
C LEU A 195 8.44 -8.84 -4.53
N PHE A 196 7.91 -8.20 -3.49
CA PHE A 196 7.67 -6.76 -3.42
C PHE A 196 8.99 -5.97 -3.45
N ASN A 197 9.97 -6.35 -2.63
CA ASN A 197 11.34 -5.86 -2.79
C ASN A 197 12.38 -6.90 -2.37
N LYS A 198 13.06 -7.45 -3.37
CA LYS A 198 14.06 -8.51 -3.17
C LYS A 198 15.28 -8.01 -2.39
N ASP A 199 15.75 -6.80 -2.68
CA ASP A 199 17.00 -6.27 -2.10
C ASP A 199 16.90 -6.06 -0.59
N VAL A 200 15.69 -5.77 -0.11
CA VAL A 200 15.41 -5.53 1.30
C VAL A 200 15.13 -6.82 2.05
N PHE A 201 14.27 -7.68 1.51
CA PHE A 201 13.69 -8.77 2.29
C PHE A 201 14.37 -10.14 2.08
N VAL A 202 15.10 -10.37 0.98
CA VAL A 202 15.76 -11.67 0.71
C VAL A 202 16.73 -12.04 1.83
N THR A 203 17.64 -11.13 2.19
CA THR A 203 18.65 -11.39 3.22
C THR A 203 18.01 -11.69 4.57
N ALA A 204 16.95 -10.96 4.93
CA ALA A 204 16.23 -11.16 6.17
C ALA A 204 15.53 -12.53 6.24
N VAL A 205 14.94 -12.99 5.13
CA VAL A 205 14.34 -14.34 5.02
C VAL A 205 15.39 -15.45 5.11
N LEU A 206 16.55 -15.26 4.49
CA LEU A 206 17.63 -16.26 4.47
C LEU A 206 18.30 -16.41 5.84
N ILE A 207 18.58 -15.30 6.53
CA ILE A 207 19.31 -15.30 7.80
C ILE A 207 18.40 -15.66 8.97
N GLY A 208 17.15 -15.20 9.00
CA GLY A 208 16.28 -15.34 10.17
C GLY A 208 15.58 -16.70 10.32
N GLY A 209 16.12 -17.77 9.70
CA GLY A 209 15.62 -19.14 9.88
C GLY A 209 14.26 -19.43 9.24
N SER A 210 13.64 -18.46 8.55
CA SER A 210 12.34 -18.60 7.90
C SER A 210 12.30 -19.77 6.92
N VAL A 211 13.34 -19.94 6.09
CA VAL A 211 13.41 -21.06 5.14
C VAL A 211 13.38 -22.42 5.85
N LYS A 212 14.14 -22.57 6.95
CA LYS A 212 14.15 -23.80 7.75
C LYS A 212 12.78 -24.06 8.38
N ALA A 213 12.14 -23.02 8.91
CA ALA A 213 10.79 -23.11 9.47
C ALA A 213 9.76 -23.53 8.40
N ILE A 214 9.83 -22.95 7.19
CA ILE A 214 8.94 -23.31 6.08
C ILE A 214 9.13 -24.78 5.68
N VAL A 215 10.37 -25.21 5.46
CA VAL A 215 10.68 -26.61 5.10
C VAL A 215 10.19 -27.59 6.19
N SER A 216 10.31 -27.21 7.46
CA SER A 216 9.88 -28.06 8.58
C SER A 216 8.38 -28.36 8.58
N MET A 217 7.54 -27.49 8.01
CA MET A 217 6.08 -27.71 7.96
C MET A 217 5.69 -28.85 7.01
N SER A 218 6.55 -29.19 6.04
CA SER A 218 6.36 -30.31 5.08
C SER A 218 4.99 -30.33 4.38
N SER A 219 4.35 -29.17 4.22
CA SER A 219 3.06 -29.01 3.55
C SER A 219 3.22 -28.62 2.09
N VAL A 220 2.20 -28.88 1.26
CA VAL A 220 2.22 -28.49 -0.17
C VAL A 220 2.41 -26.98 -0.33
N CYS A 221 1.73 -26.17 0.50
CA CYS A 221 1.86 -24.71 0.50
C CYS A 221 3.30 -24.28 0.82
N SER A 222 3.91 -24.88 1.86
CA SER A 222 5.28 -24.56 2.27
C SER A 222 6.31 -24.85 1.15
N LEU A 223 6.14 -25.95 0.41
CA LEU A 223 7.01 -26.29 -0.72
C LEU A 223 6.83 -25.34 -1.90
N GLN A 224 5.61 -24.89 -2.19
CA GLN A 224 5.34 -23.87 -3.20
C GLN A 224 6.02 -22.54 -2.84
N VAL A 225 5.93 -22.14 -1.58
CA VAL A 225 6.61 -20.94 -1.07
C VAL A 225 8.13 -21.05 -1.23
N VAL A 226 8.73 -22.17 -0.82
CA VAL A 226 10.19 -22.39 -0.99
C VAL A 226 10.59 -22.35 -2.46
N SER A 227 9.84 -23.01 -3.34
CA SER A 227 10.08 -22.97 -4.78
C SER A 227 10.01 -21.55 -5.34
N ALA A 228 9.02 -20.75 -4.91
CA ALA A 228 8.88 -19.36 -5.32
C ALA A 228 10.05 -18.50 -4.81
N LEU A 229 10.47 -18.65 -3.55
CA LEU A 229 11.63 -17.97 -2.99
C LEU A 229 12.92 -18.33 -3.74
N ILE A 230 13.14 -19.61 -4.05
CA ILE A 230 14.30 -20.06 -4.84
C ILE A 230 14.30 -19.38 -6.22
N ARG A 231 13.16 -19.32 -6.90
CA ARG A 231 13.05 -18.61 -8.19
C ARG A 231 13.30 -17.11 -8.03
N ALA A 232 12.73 -16.51 -7.00
CA ALA A 232 12.87 -15.08 -6.71
C ALA A 232 14.32 -14.68 -6.41
N ILE A 233 15.11 -15.55 -5.79
CA ILE A 233 16.54 -15.34 -5.46
C ILE A 233 17.44 -15.67 -6.65
N LYS A 234 17.12 -16.71 -7.43
CA LYS A 234 17.91 -17.08 -8.62
C LYS A 234 17.83 -16.04 -9.74
N SER A 235 16.69 -15.40 -9.96
CA SER A 235 16.55 -14.36 -11.00
C SER A 235 17.54 -13.19 -10.80
N PRO A 236 17.61 -12.52 -9.63
CA PRO A 236 18.56 -11.45 -9.36
C PRO A 236 20.01 -11.86 -9.55
N LEU A 237 20.41 -13.05 -9.09
CA LEU A 237 21.77 -13.53 -9.30
C LEU A 237 22.09 -13.71 -10.80
N VAL A 238 21.12 -14.19 -11.58
CA VAL A 238 21.28 -14.34 -13.04
C VAL A 238 21.28 -12.99 -13.75
N ASP A 239 20.46 -12.05 -13.29
CA ASP A 239 20.35 -10.70 -13.84
C ASP A 239 21.62 -9.88 -13.52
N GLU A 240 22.14 -9.96 -12.29
CA GLU A 240 23.43 -9.38 -11.88
C GLU A 240 24.62 -10.02 -12.63
N MET A 241 24.60 -11.34 -12.84
CA MET A 241 25.61 -12.01 -13.67
C MET A 241 25.56 -11.52 -15.12
N ARG A 242 24.37 -11.24 -15.68
CA ARG A 242 24.21 -10.66 -17.02
C ARG A 242 24.78 -9.24 -17.09
N ILE A 243 24.43 -8.38 -16.15
CA ILE A 243 24.92 -6.99 -16.08
C ILE A 243 26.45 -6.96 -15.91
N CYS A 244 27.00 -7.82 -15.05
CA CYS A 244 28.44 -7.98 -14.88
C CYS A 244 29.13 -8.51 -16.16
N ALA A 245 28.52 -9.46 -16.86
CA ALA A 245 29.05 -9.99 -18.11
C ALA A 245 29.04 -8.94 -19.25
N GLU A 246 27.99 -8.14 -19.35
CA GLU A 246 27.86 -7.07 -20.34
C GLU A 246 28.83 -5.91 -20.05
N SER A 247 28.99 -5.53 -18.79
CA SER A 247 29.99 -4.54 -18.36
C SER A 247 31.42 -4.99 -18.70
N ARG A 248 31.77 -6.26 -18.51
CA ARG A 248 33.08 -6.79 -18.94
C ARG A 248 33.27 -6.78 -20.45
N ARG A 249 32.22 -7.05 -21.24
CA ARG A 249 32.29 -6.95 -22.71
C ARG A 249 32.50 -5.52 -23.17
N SER A 250 31.80 -4.56 -22.57
CA SER A 250 31.95 -3.13 -22.84
C SER A 250 33.36 -2.63 -22.52
N TRP A 251 33.92 -3.04 -21.38
CA TRP A 251 35.31 -2.73 -21.00
C TRP A 251 36.35 -3.43 -21.90
N GLY A 252 36.07 -4.67 -22.35
CA GLY A 252 36.90 -5.39 -23.32
C GLY A 252 36.93 -4.74 -24.71
N ILE A 253 35.81 -4.16 -25.15
CA ILE A 253 35.70 -3.40 -26.41
C ILE A 253 36.42 -2.05 -26.30
N CYS A 254 36.30 -1.34 -25.18
CA CYS A 254 37.03 -0.09 -24.92
C CYS A 254 38.55 -0.30 -24.86
N ARG A 255 39.03 -1.41 -24.28
CA ARG A 255 40.48 -1.73 -24.28
C ARG A 255 41.03 -2.04 -25.67
N ARG A 256 40.27 -2.72 -26.54
CA ARG A 256 40.71 -3.01 -27.92
C ARG A 256 40.73 -1.80 -28.86
N ARG A 257 39.98 -0.73 -28.55
CA ARG A 257 40.01 0.53 -29.30
C ARG A 257 41.13 1.50 -28.88
N ARG A 258 41.81 1.26 -27.75
CA ARG A 258 42.97 2.05 -27.31
C ARG A 258 44.32 1.48 -27.77
N GLN A 259 44.34 0.34 -28.45
CA GLN A 259 45.55 -0.31 -28.98
C GLN A 259 45.57 -0.39 -30.52
N ARG A 260 44.73 0.38 -31.20
CA ARG A 260 44.79 0.58 -32.66
C ARG A 260 45.04 2.04 -32.95
#